data_AF-A0A7W1QA71-F1
#
_entry.id   AF-A0A7W1QA71-F1
#
_cell.length_a   1.000
_cell.length_b   1.000
_cell.length_c   1.000
_cell.angle_alpha   90.00
_cell.angle_beta   90.00
_cell.angle_gamma   90.00
#
_symmetry.space_group_name_H-M   'P 1'
#
loop_
_entity.id
_entity.type
_entity.pdbx_description
1 polymer ?
#
loop_
_entity_poly.entity_id
_entity_poly.type
_entity_poly.pdbx_seq_one_letter_code
_entity_poly.pdbx_strand_id
1 'polypeptide(L)' 'MSSPTHPFPLTSRPLAELRPHPSADFVPLMRPDECAPFLADIAERGVLVPLEIGEDGSVLDLRRVRR' A
#
# COMPACT_ATOMS: atom_id res chain seq x y z
N MET A 1 6.33 13.71 20.54
CA MET A 1 6.13 12.76 19.42
C MET A 1 4.68 12.88 19.00
N SER A 2 4.39 13.60 17.93
CA SER A 2 3.01 13.74 17.44
C SER A 2 2.73 12.55 16.52
N SER A 3 1.88 11.64 16.97
CA SER A 3 1.37 10.57 16.12
C SER A 3 0.62 11.19 14.94
N PRO A 4 0.76 10.68 13.71
CA PRO A 4 -0.08 11.11 12.60
C PRO A 4 -1.53 10.74 12.94
N THR A 5 -2.35 11.74 13.26
CA THR A 5 -3.80 11.56 13.42
C THR A 5 -4.36 11.32 12.02
N HIS A 6 -4.53 10.06 11.62
CA HIS A 6 -5.31 9.73 10.43
C HIS A 6 -6.76 10.15 10.68
N PRO A 7 -7.38 10.96 9.81
CA PRO A 7 -8.72 11.50 10.04
C PRO A 7 -9.83 10.44 9.93
N PHE A 8 -9.49 9.20 9.55
CA PHE A 8 -10.43 8.11 9.34
C PHE A 8 -10.13 6.92 10.25
N PRO A 9 -11.17 6.22 10.76
CA PRO A 9 -11.00 5.00 11.54
C PRO A 9 -10.34 3.92 10.67
N LEU A 10 -9.32 3.28 11.22
CA LEU A 10 -8.63 2.18 10.55
C LEU A 10 -9.52 0.94 10.54
N THR A 11 -9.64 0.30 9.38
CA THR A 11 -10.33 -0.97 9.22
C THR A 11 -9.42 -1.99 8.54
N SER A 12 -9.58 -3.27 8.88
CA SER A 12 -8.89 -4.36 8.21
C SER A 12 -9.79 -4.93 7.13
N ARG A 13 -9.26 -5.13 5.91
CA ARG A 13 -9.95 -5.81 4.81
C ARG A 13 -9.19 -7.07 4.39
N PRO A 14 -9.88 -8.17 4.05
CA PRO A 14 -9.26 -9.32 3.43
C PRO A 14 -8.56 -8.95 2.11
N LEU A 15 -7.36 -9.48 1.88
CA LEU A 15 -6.61 -9.25 0.65
C LEU A 15 -7.41 -9.63 -0.62
N ALA A 16 -8.27 -10.64 -0.53
CA ALA A 16 -9.10 -11.11 -1.63
C ALA A 16 -10.16 -10.09 -2.10
N GLU A 17 -10.49 -9.10 -1.26
CA GLU A 17 -11.41 -8.02 -1.61
C GLU A 17 -10.70 -6.84 -2.28
N LEU A 18 -9.36 -6.83 -2.27
CA LEU A 18 -8.56 -5.74 -2.81
C LEU A 18 -8.25 -5.98 -4.29
N ARG A 19 -8.32 -4.90 -5.08
CA ARG A 19 -8.01 -4.93 -6.51
C ARG A 19 -7.08 -3.77 -6.87
N PRO A 20 -6.17 -3.94 -7.84
CA PRO A 20 -5.42 -2.82 -8.38
C PRO A 20 -6.38 -1.79 -8.99
N HIS A 21 -6.17 -0.51 -8.70
CA HIS A 21 -6.90 0.56 -9.37
C HIS A 21 -6.66 0.50 -10.90
N PRO A 22 -7.65 0.81 -11.76
CA PRO A 22 -7.51 0.74 -13.23
C PRO A 22 -6.33 1.56 -13.77
N SER A 23 -6.04 2.69 -13.12
CA SER A 23 -4.93 3.57 -13.50
C SER A 23 -3.57 3.17 -12.93
N ALA A 24 -3.47 2.08 -12.17
CA ALA A 24 -2.20 1.78 -11.50
C ALA A 24 -1.09 1.32 -12.48
N ASP A 25 -1.40 1.05 -13.75
CA ASP A 25 -0.41 0.85 -14.82
C ASP A 25 0.28 2.16 -15.25
N PHE A 26 -0.31 3.32 -14.94
CA PHE A 26 0.31 4.62 -15.19
C PHE A 26 1.32 5.02 -14.10
N VAL A 27 1.31 4.33 -12.95
CA VAL A 27 2.26 4.57 -11.87
C VAL A 27 3.56 3.82 -12.20
N PRO A 28 4.72 4.51 -12.21
CA PRO A 28 6.00 3.84 -12.42
C PRO A 28 6.20 2.70 -11.42
N LEU A 29 6.72 1.59 -11.95
CA LEU A 29 7.12 0.47 -11.11
C LEU A 29 8.19 0.92 -10.12
N MET A 30 8.10 0.40 -8.90
CA MET A 30 9.17 0.54 -7.91
C MET A 30 10.44 -0.08 -8.47
N ARG A 31 11.55 0.65 -8.34
CA ARG A 31 12.83 0.19 -8.87
C ARG A 31 13.36 -0.98 -8.04
N PRO A 32 14.17 -1.89 -8.61
CA PRO A 32 14.66 -3.06 -7.88
C PRO A 32 15.45 -2.71 -6.60
N ASP A 33 16.22 -1.63 -6.64
CA ASP A 33 16.99 -1.09 -5.52
C ASP A 33 16.12 -0.47 -4.40
N GLU A 34 14.89 -0.05 -4.73
CA GLU A 34 13.89 0.40 -3.75
C GLU A 34 13.06 -0.77 -3.20
N CYS A 35 12.85 -1.81 -4.02
CA CYS A 35 11.99 -2.95 -3.68
C CYS A 35 12.55 -3.81 -2.54
N ALA A 36 13.82 -4.20 -2.61
CA ALA A 36 14.44 -5.05 -1.59
C ALA A 36 14.41 -4.44 -0.17
N PRO A 37 14.83 -3.17 0.04
CA PRO A 37 14.75 -2.56 1.37
C PRO A 37 13.30 -2.32 1.82
N PHE A 38 12.38 -2.03 0.90
CA PHE A 38 10.96 -1.86 1.21
C PHE A 38 10.32 -3.17 1.71
N LEU A 39 10.60 -4.30 1.07
CA LEU A 39 10.10 -5.61 1.52
C LEU A 39 10.74 -6.04 2.84
N ALA A 40 12.02 -5.71 3.06
CA ALA A 40 12.69 -5.98 4.35
C ALA A 40 12.07 -5.16 5.49
N ASP A 41 11.76 -3.88 5.25
CA ASP A 41 11.04 -3.01 6.20
C ASP A 41 9.67 -3.59 6.58
N ILE A 42 8.87 -4.01 5.60
CA ILE A 42 7.57 -4.65 5.84
C ILE A 42 7.72 -5.97 6.59
N ALA A 43 8.71 -6.78 6.28
CA ALA A 43 8.93 -8.07 6.96
C ALA A 43 9.34 -7.89 8.42
N GLU A 44 10.14 -6.85 8.72
CA GLU A 44 10.62 -6.56 10.08
C GLU A 44 9.56 -5.86 10.94
N ARG A 45 8.87 -4.87 10.37
CA ARG A 45 8.02 -3.92 11.12
C ARG A 45 6.53 -4.04 10.79
N GLY A 46 6.16 -4.79 9.76
CA GLY A 46 4.81 -4.78 9.20
C GLY A 46 4.51 -3.49 8.43
N VAL A 47 3.26 -3.37 7.96
CA VAL A 47 2.79 -2.15 7.29
C VAL A 47 2.41 -1.13 8.36
N LEU A 48 3.20 -0.05 8.47
CA LEU A 48 3.01 0.99 9.48
C LEU A 48 2.08 2.13 9.04
N VAL A 49 1.90 2.30 7.73
CA VAL A 49 1.04 3.32 7.15
C VAL A 49 -0.19 2.63 6.54
N PRO A 50 -1.42 2.97 6.97
CA PRO A 50 -2.63 2.43 6.39
C PRO A 50 -2.71 2.68 4.88
N LEU A 51 -3.23 1.70 4.14
CA LEU A 51 -3.48 1.85 2.70
C LEU A 51 -4.78 2.61 2.45
N GLU A 52 -4.77 3.52 1.49
CA GLU A 52 -5.98 4.14 0.98
C GLU A 52 -6.69 3.21 -0.02
N ILE A 53 -7.94 2.88 0.27
CA ILE A 53 -8.76 1.93 -0.48
C ILE A 53 -10.08 2.62 -0.84
N GLY A 54 -10.42 2.63 -2.13
CA GLY A 54 -11.71 3.09 -2.63
C GLY A 54 -12.87 2.20 -2.18
N GLU A 55 -14.09 2.72 -2.24
CA GLU A 55 -15.29 2.00 -1.78
C GLU A 55 -15.47 0.63 -2.48
N ASP A 56 -15.08 0.55 -3.75
CA ASP A 56 -15.11 -0.64 -4.60
C ASP A 56 -13.99 -1.67 -4.34
N GLY A 57 -13.11 -1.39 -3.37
CA GLY A 57 -11.94 -2.23 -3.06
C GLY A 57 -10.70 -1.93 -3.91
N SER A 58 -10.74 -0.88 -4.75
CA SER A 58 -9.56 -0.43 -5.51
C SER A 58 -8.52 0.17 -4.57
N VAL A 59 -7.29 -0.33 -4.61
CA VAL A 59 -6.19 0.26 -3.83
C VAL A 59 -5.66 1.50 -4.54
N LEU A 60 -5.73 2.65 -3.88
CA LEU A 60 -5.38 3.96 -4.43
C LEU A 60 -3.91 4.32 -4.21
N ASP A 61 -3.33 3.85 -3.11
CA ASP A 61 -1.97 4.20 -2.68
C ASP A 61 -1.01 3.02 -2.79
N LEU A 62 -0.51 2.73 -4.00
CA LEU A 62 0.53 1.72 -4.20
C LEU A 62 1.44 2.02 -5.40
N ARG A 63 2.76 1.91 -5.18
CA ARG A 63 3.71 1.62 -6.25
C ARG A 63 3.83 0.11 -6.41
N ARG A 64 3.73 -0.38 -7.64
CA ARG A 64 3.79 -1.80 -7.95
C ARG A 64 5.25 -2.26 -8.09
N VAL A 65 5.52 -3.50 -7.69
CA VAL A 65 6.79 -4.21 -7.99
C VAL A 65 6.51 -5.23 -9.09
N ARG A 66 7.48 -5.52 -9.98
CA ARG A 66 7.35 -6.69 -10.87
C ARG A 66 7.55 -7.95 -10.03
N ARG A 67 6.62 -8.89 -10.13
CA ARG A 67 6.76 -10.26 -9.61
C ARG A 67 7.66 -11.08 -10.50
#